data_AF-A0A7V9B515-F1
#
_entry.id   AF-A0A7V9B515-F1
#
_cell.length_a   1.000
_cell.length_b   1.000
_cell.length_c   1.000
_cell.angle_alpha   90.00
_cell.angle_beta   90.00
_cell.angle_gamma   90.00
#
_symmetry.space_group_name_H-M   'P 1'
#
loop_
_entity.id
_entity.type
_entity.pdbx_description
1 polymer ?
#
loop_
_entity_poly.entity_id
_entity_poly.type
_entity_poly.pdbx_seq_one_letter_code
_entity_poly.pdbx_strand_id
1 'polypeptide(L)'
;ARGGDGRLWTAIVFIQGPALAPAPVVSFAPFASASALVNQQYVDLLGRAADAGALSGWSGALQTGQATHASLVAALLASSEHASVVRPVARLYLAYFGRSPDAAGLVYWVGQLRAGNPLTNISNAFASSSEFATRYGSLGNQAFVERVYMNVLGRSPDLAGLTYWLGQLLNGLLNRGGVMTGFSESSEYRYVTSTQLDVASVYLGLLRRAPDAAGLSYWMGQLRAGVPVATFVASILGSAEYRNRF
;
A
#
# COMPACT_ATOMS: atom_id res chain seq x y z
N ALA A 1 -47.43 81.00 4.85
CA ALA A 1 -47.88 80.00 3.86
C ALA A 1 -46.65 79.26 3.36
N ARG A 2 -46.62 77.92 3.54
CA ARG A 2 -45.84 76.88 2.81
C ARG A 2 -44.31 77.10 2.70
N GLY A 3 -43.41 76.18 3.03
CA GLY A 3 -43.44 74.76 3.36
C GLY A 3 -41.96 74.32 3.31
N GLY A 4 -41.52 73.53 4.28
CA GLY A 4 -40.16 73.02 4.32
C GLY A 4 -39.98 71.84 3.36
N ASP A 5 -38.74 71.64 2.89
CA ASP A 5 -38.32 70.38 2.27
C ASP A 5 -36.96 69.98 2.85
N GLY A 6 -37.04 69.22 3.94
CA GLY A 6 -35.96 68.40 4.43
C GLY A 6 -35.79 67.20 3.50
N ARG A 7 -34.66 67.15 2.78
CA ARG A 7 -34.28 65.96 2.03
C ARG A 7 -33.93 64.85 3.01
N LEU A 8 -34.84 63.87 3.08
CA LEU A 8 -34.71 62.64 3.85
C LEU A 8 -33.57 61.79 3.28
N TRP A 9 -32.56 61.50 4.10
CA TRP A 9 -31.63 60.41 3.86
C TRP A 9 -32.36 59.10 4.14
N THR A 10 -32.69 58.34 3.10
CA THR A 10 -33.27 57.00 3.23
C THR A 10 -32.22 56.08 3.85
N ALA A 11 -32.38 55.72 5.12
CA ALA A 11 -31.56 54.70 5.76
C ALA A 11 -31.81 53.34 5.07
N ILE A 12 -30.77 52.77 4.48
CA ILE A 12 -30.79 51.40 3.98
C ILE A 12 -30.83 50.48 5.20
N VAL A 13 -31.98 49.86 5.45
CA VAL A 13 -32.13 48.78 6.42
C VAL A 13 -31.46 47.54 5.82
N PHE A 14 -30.29 47.15 6.34
CA PHE A 14 -29.75 45.82 6.10
C PHE A 14 -30.60 44.81 6.87
N ILE A 15 -31.53 44.16 6.18
CA ILE A 15 -32.19 42.96 6.70
C ILE A 15 -31.11 41.86 6.72
N GLN A 16 -30.57 41.56 7.90
CA GLN A 16 -29.78 40.34 8.10
C GLN A 16 -30.70 39.15 7.81
N GLY A 17 -30.48 38.49 6.67
CA GLY A 17 -31.06 37.17 6.43
C GLY A 17 -30.64 36.20 7.54
N PRO A 18 -31.42 35.13 7.79
CA PRO A 18 -31.07 34.16 8.82
C PRO A 18 -29.65 33.65 8.54
N ALA A 19 -28.79 33.67 9.56
CA ALA A 19 -27.46 33.08 9.49
C ALA A 19 -27.61 31.65 8.96
N LEU A 20 -26.98 31.36 7.82
CA LEU A 20 -26.91 30.00 7.30
C LEU A 20 -26.38 29.11 8.43
N ALA A 21 -27.07 28.01 8.72
CA ALA A 21 -26.57 27.02 9.66
C ALA A 21 -25.11 26.69 9.30
N PRO A 22 -24.18 26.65 10.28
CA PRO A 22 -22.80 26.29 9.98
C PRO A 22 -22.80 24.97 9.21
N ALA A 23 -22.04 24.92 8.11
CA ALA A 23 -21.90 23.69 7.35
C ALA A 23 -21.53 22.54 8.31
N PRO A 24 -22.10 21.34 8.14
CA PRO A 24 -21.81 20.22 9.03
C PRO A 24 -20.30 20.00 9.06
N VAL A 25 -19.73 20.00 10.28
CA VAL A 25 -18.30 19.77 10.47
C VAL A 25 -18.01 18.33 10.06
N VAL A 26 -17.22 18.13 9.00
CA VAL A 26 -16.78 16.80 8.59
C VAL A 26 -15.88 16.24 9.70
N SER A 27 -16.32 15.15 10.32
CA SER A 27 -15.53 14.45 11.33
C SER A 27 -14.53 13.52 10.67
N PHE A 28 -13.27 13.60 11.13
CA PHE A 28 -12.20 12.68 10.74
C PHE A 28 -11.80 11.75 11.89
N ALA A 29 -12.62 11.66 12.94
CA ALA A 29 -12.36 10.76 14.06
C ALA A 29 -12.07 9.35 13.55
N PRO A 30 -11.05 8.68 14.10
CA PRO A 30 -10.29 9.02 15.30
C PRO A 30 -9.14 10.02 15.08
N PHE A 31 -8.96 10.52 13.87
CA PHE A 31 -7.92 11.51 13.55
C PHE A 31 -8.36 12.93 13.92
N ALA A 32 -7.42 13.70 14.47
CA ALA A 32 -7.65 15.09 14.87
C ALA A 32 -7.98 16.03 13.68
N SER A 33 -7.59 15.66 12.45
CA SER A 33 -7.83 16.45 11.25
C SER A 33 -7.74 15.60 9.98
N ALA A 34 -8.19 16.16 8.85
CA ALA A 34 -7.99 15.55 7.53
C ALA A 34 -6.50 15.33 7.23
N SER A 35 -5.64 16.28 7.58
CA SER A 35 -4.19 16.17 7.36
C SER A 35 -3.56 15.06 8.20
N ALA A 36 -4.04 14.86 9.45
CA ALA A 36 -3.60 13.74 10.28
C ALA A 36 -4.01 12.38 9.67
N LEU A 37 -5.26 12.27 9.19
CA LEU A 37 -5.73 11.08 8.46
C LEU A 37 -4.88 10.81 7.20
N VAL A 38 -4.64 11.85 6.38
CA VAL A 38 -3.82 11.74 5.16
C VAL A 38 -2.42 11.26 5.50
N ASN A 39 -1.74 11.91 6.45
CA ASN A 39 -0.40 11.51 6.83
C ASN A 39 -0.35 10.07 7.35
N GLN A 40 -1.35 9.67 8.16
CA GLN A 40 -1.44 8.29 8.63
C GLN A 40 -1.57 7.30 7.46
N GLN A 41 -2.41 7.59 6.45
CA GLN A 41 -2.56 6.69 5.30
C GLN A 41 -1.28 6.58 4.47
N TYR A 42 -0.53 7.67 4.31
CA TYR A 42 0.78 7.63 3.66
C TYR A 42 1.78 6.77 4.43
N VAL A 43 1.83 6.90 5.76
CA VAL A 43 2.71 6.06 6.60
C VAL A 43 2.30 4.59 6.52
N ASP A 44 1.00 4.32 6.57
CA ASP A 44 0.45 2.96 6.55
C ASP A 44 0.67 2.24 5.22
N LEU A 45 0.51 2.94 4.10
CA LEU A 45 0.49 2.33 2.76
C LEU A 45 1.82 2.48 2.03
N LEU A 46 2.58 3.54 2.31
CA LEU A 46 3.83 3.86 1.63
C LEU A 46 5.04 3.86 2.59
N GLY A 47 4.83 3.81 3.91
CA GLY A 47 5.95 3.80 4.86
C GLY A 47 6.72 5.12 4.95
N ARG A 48 6.08 6.24 4.59
CA ARG A 48 6.64 7.60 4.73
C ARG A 48 5.55 8.61 5.04
N ALA A 49 5.93 9.79 5.52
CA ALA A 49 5.02 10.92 5.65
C ALA A 49 4.59 11.45 4.27
N ALA A 50 3.39 12.03 4.23
CA ALA A 50 2.92 12.79 3.08
C ALA A 50 3.72 14.09 2.95
N ASP A 51 4.03 14.51 1.72
CA ASP A 51 4.61 15.82 1.47
C ASP A 51 3.54 16.93 1.58
N ALA A 52 3.99 18.20 1.60
CA ALA A 52 3.11 19.34 1.78
C ALA A 52 2.02 19.45 0.70
N GLY A 53 2.35 19.09 -0.55
CA GLY A 53 1.40 19.12 -1.67
C GLY A 53 0.31 18.06 -1.50
N ALA A 54 0.72 16.82 -1.20
CA ALA A 54 -0.19 15.73 -0.90
C ALA A 54 -1.09 16.03 0.30
N LEU A 55 -0.53 16.57 1.39
CA LEU A 55 -1.30 16.96 2.57
C LEU A 55 -2.37 18.00 2.22
N SER A 56 -1.98 19.08 1.55
CA SER A 56 -2.91 20.15 1.17
C SER A 56 -4.01 19.63 0.22
N GLY A 57 -3.62 18.91 -0.83
CA GLY A 57 -4.56 18.43 -1.85
C GLY A 57 -5.58 17.44 -1.31
N TRP A 58 -5.12 16.37 -0.64
CA TRP A 58 -6.01 15.37 -0.10
C TRP A 58 -6.86 15.90 1.06
N SER A 59 -6.30 16.74 1.94
CA SER A 59 -7.08 17.32 3.04
C SER A 59 -8.24 18.18 2.52
N GLY A 60 -7.98 19.03 1.51
CA GLY A 60 -9.02 19.85 0.88
C GLY A 60 -10.09 19.01 0.16
N ALA A 61 -9.69 17.97 -0.56
CA ALA A 61 -10.63 17.07 -1.23
C ALA A 61 -11.50 16.29 -0.23
N LEU A 62 -10.95 15.87 0.91
CA LEU A 62 -11.69 15.20 1.99
C LEU A 62 -12.67 16.15 2.69
N GLN A 63 -12.25 17.39 2.95
CA GLN A 63 -13.10 18.40 3.60
C GLN A 63 -14.28 18.83 2.73
N THR A 64 -14.09 18.88 1.42
CA THR A 64 -15.15 19.25 0.45
C THR A 64 -16.00 18.06 -0.01
N GLY A 65 -15.67 16.84 0.42
CA GLY A 65 -16.37 15.62 0.01
C GLY A 65 -16.08 15.15 -1.42
N GLN A 66 -15.11 15.77 -2.12
CA GLN A 66 -14.64 15.32 -3.43
C GLN A 66 -13.87 14.00 -3.36
N ALA A 67 -13.25 13.71 -2.22
CA ALA A 67 -12.62 12.44 -1.92
C ALA A 67 -13.21 11.84 -0.65
N THR A 68 -13.19 10.51 -0.57
CA THR A 68 -13.46 9.77 0.65
C THR A 68 -12.18 9.18 1.21
N HIS A 69 -12.20 8.75 2.46
CA HIS A 69 -11.08 7.98 3.04
C HIS A 69 -10.76 6.73 2.20
N ALA A 70 -11.80 6.05 1.71
CA ALA A 70 -11.63 4.88 0.86
C ALA A 70 -10.99 5.22 -0.50
N SER A 71 -11.36 6.33 -1.13
CA SER A 71 -10.76 6.74 -2.40
C SER A 71 -9.32 7.22 -2.24
N LEU A 72 -8.97 7.84 -1.11
CA LEU A 72 -7.57 8.17 -0.76
C LEU A 72 -6.71 6.90 -0.70
N VAL A 73 -7.13 5.90 0.09
CA VAL A 73 -6.36 4.65 0.23
C VAL A 73 -6.27 3.91 -1.11
N ALA A 74 -7.38 3.84 -1.88
CA ALA A 74 -7.37 3.24 -3.20
C ALA A 74 -6.40 3.96 -4.16
N ALA A 75 -6.33 5.30 -4.11
CA ALA A 75 -5.39 6.07 -4.91
C ALA A 75 -3.93 5.82 -4.50
N LEU A 76 -3.65 5.65 -3.20
CA LEU A 76 -2.30 5.30 -2.72
C LEU A 76 -1.88 3.90 -3.18
N LEU A 77 -2.78 2.91 -3.12
CA LEU A 77 -2.53 1.55 -3.63
C LEU A 77 -2.26 1.53 -5.15
N ALA A 78 -2.98 2.37 -5.90
CA ALA A 78 -2.82 2.50 -7.35
C ALA A 78 -1.62 3.38 -7.76
N SER A 79 -0.94 4.02 -6.79
CA SER A 79 0.13 4.96 -7.09
C SER A 79 1.37 4.27 -7.67
N SER A 80 2.12 5.02 -8.49
CA SER A 80 3.41 4.56 -9.02
C SER A 80 4.41 4.25 -7.92
N GLU A 81 4.39 4.99 -6.80
CA GLU A 81 5.26 4.75 -5.65
C GLU A 81 4.95 3.41 -4.97
N HIS A 82 3.67 3.11 -4.71
CA HIS A 82 3.30 1.81 -4.17
C HIS A 82 3.74 0.69 -5.12
N ALA A 83 3.50 0.87 -6.42
CA ALA A 83 3.85 -0.11 -7.44
C ALA A 83 5.35 -0.37 -7.59
N SER A 84 6.18 0.66 -7.45
CA SER A 84 7.64 0.60 -7.68
C SER A 84 8.46 0.38 -6.42
N VAL A 85 7.92 0.70 -5.23
CA VAL A 85 8.68 0.63 -3.97
C VAL A 85 8.08 -0.39 -3.00
N VAL A 86 6.76 -0.36 -2.79
CA VAL A 86 6.12 -1.22 -1.77
C VAL A 86 5.89 -2.63 -2.29
N ARG A 87 5.29 -2.77 -3.48
CA ARG A 87 4.93 -4.07 -4.06
C ARG A 87 6.14 -4.98 -4.30
N PRO A 88 7.29 -4.52 -4.81
CA PRO A 88 8.44 -5.42 -5.03
C PRO A 88 8.97 -6.00 -3.73
N VAL A 89 9.04 -5.20 -2.65
CA VAL A 89 9.45 -5.69 -1.32
C VAL A 89 8.44 -6.72 -0.78
N ALA A 90 7.15 -6.40 -0.79
CA ALA A 90 6.11 -7.33 -0.33
C ALA A 90 6.10 -8.62 -1.15
N ARG A 91 6.42 -8.54 -2.45
CA ARG A 91 6.55 -9.70 -3.34
C ARG A 91 7.77 -10.56 -3.02
N LEU A 92 8.89 -9.97 -2.58
CA LEU A 92 10.03 -10.75 -2.09
C LEU A 92 9.66 -11.56 -0.84
N TYR A 93 8.86 -11.03 0.09
CA TYR A 93 8.37 -11.81 1.23
C TYR A 93 7.52 -13.01 0.80
N LEU A 94 6.65 -12.83 -0.20
CA LEU A 94 5.90 -13.95 -0.78
C LEU A 94 6.83 -14.96 -1.46
N ALA A 95 7.77 -14.49 -2.29
CA ALA A 95 8.67 -15.34 -3.06
C ALA A 95 9.66 -16.13 -2.19
N TYR A 96 10.16 -15.54 -1.10
CA TYR A 96 11.07 -16.22 -0.20
C TYR A 96 10.35 -17.04 0.86
N PHE A 97 9.26 -16.53 1.44
CA PHE A 97 8.73 -17.07 2.70
C PHE A 97 7.25 -17.47 2.61
N GLY A 98 6.59 -17.25 1.47
CA GLY A 98 5.19 -17.61 1.27
C GLY A 98 4.23 -16.87 2.21
N ARG A 99 4.62 -15.71 2.74
CA ARG A 99 3.84 -14.93 3.70
C ARG A 99 3.87 -13.45 3.39
N SER A 100 2.89 -12.71 3.89
CA SER A 100 2.94 -11.24 3.90
C SER A 100 4.04 -10.74 4.86
N PRO A 101 4.64 -9.58 4.58
CA PRO A 101 5.53 -8.93 5.53
C PRO A 101 4.76 -8.49 6.78
N ASP A 102 5.47 -8.39 7.89
CA ASP A 102 5.03 -7.59 9.04
C ASP A 102 5.26 -6.10 8.77
N ALA A 103 4.63 -5.23 9.57
CA ALA A 103 4.63 -3.79 9.30
C ALA A 103 6.03 -3.18 9.45
N ALA A 104 6.81 -3.61 10.45
CA ALA A 104 8.13 -3.05 10.72
C ALA A 104 9.13 -3.47 9.63
N GLY A 105 9.12 -4.76 9.26
CA GLY A 105 9.94 -5.29 8.17
C GLY A 105 9.63 -4.62 6.83
N LEU A 106 8.34 -4.46 6.49
CA LEU A 106 7.97 -3.77 5.25
C LEU A 106 8.49 -2.32 5.24
N VAL A 107 8.23 -1.55 6.30
CA VAL A 107 8.67 -0.15 6.39
C VAL A 107 10.19 -0.04 6.26
N TYR A 108 10.94 -0.91 6.93
CA TYR A 108 12.39 -0.92 6.86
C TYR A 108 12.89 -1.15 5.41
N TRP A 109 12.45 -2.22 4.76
CA TRP A 109 12.94 -2.57 3.42
C TRP A 109 12.43 -1.63 2.32
N VAL A 110 11.21 -1.11 2.46
CA VAL A 110 10.69 -0.02 1.60
C VAL A 110 11.53 1.24 1.76
N GLY A 111 11.94 1.58 2.99
CA GLY A 111 12.87 2.67 3.25
C GLY A 111 14.22 2.47 2.57
N GLN A 112 14.78 1.26 2.64
CA GLN A 112 16.04 0.90 1.95
C GLN A 112 15.92 1.06 0.43
N LEU A 113 14.86 0.52 -0.17
CA LEU A 113 14.65 0.62 -1.62
C LEU A 113 14.47 2.08 -2.05
N ARG A 114 13.70 2.86 -1.29
CA ARG A 114 13.52 4.30 -1.52
C ARG A 114 14.83 5.09 -1.41
N ALA A 115 15.72 4.69 -0.50
CA ALA A 115 17.04 5.29 -0.33
C ALA A 115 18.05 4.89 -1.43
N GLY A 116 17.63 4.11 -2.42
CA GLY A 116 18.47 3.71 -3.56
C GLY A 116 19.19 2.39 -3.39
N ASN A 117 18.94 1.63 -2.31
CA ASN A 117 19.45 0.26 -2.19
C ASN A 117 18.71 -0.65 -3.20
N PRO A 118 19.39 -1.25 -4.19
CA PRO A 118 18.73 -2.03 -5.23
C PRO A 118 17.93 -3.20 -4.66
N LEU A 119 16.81 -3.53 -5.31
CA LEU A 119 15.97 -4.66 -4.93
C LEU A 119 16.75 -5.99 -4.89
N THR A 120 17.75 -6.15 -5.76
CA THR A 120 18.63 -7.33 -5.80
C THR A 120 19.48 -7.45 -4.53
N ASN A 121 19.94 -6.34 -3.95
CA ASN A 121 20.68 -6.34 -2.68
C ASN A 121 19.76 -6.68 -1.50
N ILE A 122 18.55 -6.11 -1.50
CA ILE A 122 17.51 -6.44 -0.51
C ILE A 122 17.17 -7.94 -0.59
N SER A 123 16.93 -8.45 -1.80
CA SER A 123 16.69 -9.88 -2.06
C SER A 123 17.85 -10.74 -1.58
N ASN A 124 19.10 -10.31 -1.79
CA ASN A 124 20.26 -11.06 -1.31
C ASN A 124 20.35 -11.10 0.23
N ALA A 125 19.94 -10.01 0.90
CA ALA A 125 19.83 -9.97 2.35
C ALA A 125 18.77 -10.98 2.86
N PHE A 126 17.65 -11.16 2.15
CA PHE A 126 16.64 -12.16 2.49
C PHE A 126 17.20 -13.57 2.35
N ALA A 127 17.88 -13.87 1.24
CA ALA A 127 18.53 -15.16 1.02
C ALA A 127 19.60 -15.51 2.06
N SER A 128 20.17 -14.50 2.73
CA SER A 128 21.22 -14.63 3.75
C SER A 128 20.69 -14.48 5.18
N SER A 129 19.37 -14.30 5.33
CA SER A 129 18.74 -14.03 6.62
C SER A 129 18.63 -15.28 7.49
N SER A 130 18.52 -15.07 8.80
CA SER A 130 18.21 -16.15 9.76
C SER A 130 16.86 -16.80 9.48
N GLU A 131 15.87 -16.05 8.96
CA GLU A 131 14.58 -16.59 8.56
C GLU A 131 14.74 -17.59 7.40
N PHE A 132 15.53 -17.25 6.38
CA PHE A 132 15.82 -18.15 5.28
C PHE A 132 16.53 -19.42 5.75
N ALA A 133 17.58 -19.27 6.57
CA ALA A 133 18.31 -20.40 7.13
C ALA A 133 17.42 -21.27 8.03
N THR A 134 16.53 -20.68 8.81
CA THR A 134 15.57 -21.42 9.66
C THR A 134 14.56 -22.20 8.82
N ARG A 135 14.08 -21.59 7.74
CA ARG A 135 13.03 -22.18 6.89
C ARG A 135 13.56 -23.27 5.94
N TYR A 136 14.78 -23.09 5.43
CA TYR A 136 15.31 -23.92 4.34
C TYR A 136 16.63 -24.62 4.68
N GLY A 137 17.26 -24.30 5.81
CA GLY A 137 18.59 -24.78 6.15
C GLY A 137 19.67 -24.18 5.26
N SER A 138 20.83 -24.85 5.24
CA SER A 138 21.92 -24.52 4.33
C SER A 138 21.67 -25.21 2.98
N LEU A 139 21.20 -24.44 2.00
CA LEU A 139 21.02 -24.92 0.62
C LEU A 139 22.29 -24.71 -0.20
N GLY A 140 22.69 -25.71 -0.99
CA GLY A 140 23.60 -25.51 -2.12
C GLY A 140 22.92 -24.76 -3.27
N ASN A 141 23.68 -24.34 -4.28
CA ASN A 141 23.12 -23.51 -5.37
C ASN A 141 22.03 -24.21 -6.19
N GLN A 142 22.18 -25.50 -6.49
CA GLN A 142 21.14 -26.25 -7.20
C GLN A 142 19.84 -26.31 -6.39
N ALA A 143 19.90 -26.72 -5.13
CA ALA A 143 18.74 -26.79 -4.24
C ALA A 143 18.09 -25.41 -4.01
N PHE A 144 18.90 -24.34 -4.00
CA PHE A 144 18.40 -22.96 -3.95
C PHE A 144 17.57 -22.63 -5.20
N VAL A 145 18.06 -22.93 -6.41
CA VAL A 145 17.31 -22.68 -7.66
C VAL A 145 16.02 -23.49 -7.68
N GLU A 146 16.07 -24.78 -7.34
CA GLU A 146 14.87 -25.62 -7.22
C GLU A 146 13.84 -25.04 -6.25
N ARG A 147 14.31 -24.49 -5.11
CA ARG A 147 13.44 -23.82 -4.14
C ARG A 147 12.80 -22.55 -4.70
N VAL A 148 13.55 -21.72 -5.44
CA VAL A 148 13.03 -20.51 -6.09
C VAL A 148 11.90 -20.88 -7.06
N TYR A 149 12.11 -21.89 -7.89
CA TYR A 149 11.09 -22.41 -8.81
C TYR A 149 9.82 -22.84 -8.08
N MET A 150 9.96 -23.63 -7.02
CA MET A 150 8.80 -24.08 -6.23
C MET A 150 8.05 -22.93 -5.56
N ASN A 151 8.76 -21.98 -4.97
CA ASN A 151 8.12 -20.87 -4.26
C ASN A 151 7.40 -19.88 -5.20
N VAL A 152 8.00 -19.60 -6.37
CA VAL A 152 7.51 -18.57 -7.28
C VAL A 152 6.55 -19.15 -8.32
N LEU A 153 6.90 -20.29 -8.90
CA LEU A 153 6.16 -20.89 -10.02
C LEU A 153 5.34 -22.12 -9.61
N GLY A 154 5.50 -22.63 -8.39
CA GLY A 154 4.75 -23.79 -7.91
C GLY A 154 5.11 -25.10 -8.62
N ARG A 155 6.24 -25.17 -9.32
CA ARG A 155 6.67 -26.33 -10.12
C ARG A 155 8.18 -26.51 -10.07
N SER A 156 8.65 -27.73 -10.33
CA SER A 156 10.08 -28.01 -10.52
C SER A 156 10.62 -27.33 -11.79
N PRO A 157 11.91 -26.95 -11.81
CA PRO A 157 12.55 -26.49 -13.03
C PRO A 157 12.63 -27.62 -14.06
N ASP A 158 12.51 -27.26 -15.35
CA ASP A 158 13.02 -28.11 -16.42
C ASP A 158 14.56 -28.06 -16.46
N LEU A 159 15.17 -29.00 -17.20
CA LEU A 159 16.63 -29.12 -17.26
C LEU A 159 17.31 -27.85 -17.80
N ALA A 160 16.71 -27.19 -18.79
CA ALA A 160 17.30 -26.00 -19.41
C ALA A 160 17.27 -24.81 -18.45
N GLY A 161 16.13 -24.59 -17.78
CA GLY A 161 15.96 -23.57 -16.76
C GLY A 161 16.90 -23.76 -15.58
N LEU A 162 16.99 -24.99 -15.04
CA LEU A 162 17.92 -25.30 -13.95
C LEU A 162 19.37 -25.00 -14.35
N THR A 163 19.78 -25.47 -15.53
CA THR A 163 21.15 -25.28 -16.05
C THR A 163 21.47 -23.80 -16.21
N TYR A 164 20.54 -23.01 -16.76
CA TYR A 164 20.73 -21.56 -16.94
C TYR A 164 20.97 -20.85 -15.60
N TRP A 165 20.05 -20.99 -14.63
CA TRP A 165 20.13 -20.26 -13.36
C TRP A 165 21.29 -20.74 -12.49
N LEU A 166 21.58 -22.04 -12.52
CA LEU A 166 22.75 -22.58 -11.83
C LEU A 166 24.05 -22.03 -12.45
N GLY A 167 24.13 -21.94 -13.78
CA GLY A 167 25.25 -21.31 -14.48
C GLY A 167 25.45 -19.84 -14.09
N GLN A 168 24.37 -19.07 -13.91
CA GLN A 168 24.47 -17.68 -13.45
C GLN A 168 25.10 -17.57 -12.05
N LEU A 169 24.75 -18.48 -11.15
CA LEU A 169 25.29 -18.52 -9.78
C LEU A 169 26.74 -19.01 -9.75
N LEU A 170 27.05 -20.10 -10.48
CA LEU A 170 28.38 -20.71 -10.45
C LEU A 170 29.44 -19.84 -11.12
N ASN A 171 29.06 -19.08 -12.16
CA ASN A 171 29.96 -18.15 -12.84
C ASN A 171 30.03 -16.77 -12.16
N GLY A 172 29.33 -16.56 -11.03
CA GLY A 172 29.33 -15.29 -10.29
C GLY A 172 28.65 -14.12 -11.02
N LEU A 173 27.89 -14.39 -12.09
CA LEU A 173 27.18 -13.37 -12.86
C LEU A 173 25.96 -12.83 -12.09
N LEU A 174 25.32 -13.68 -11.29
CA LEU A 174 24.29 -13.30 -10.33
C LEU A 174 24.59 -13.90 -8.96
N ASN A 175 24.17 -13.20 -7.91
CA ASN A 175 24.02 -13.79 -6.58
C ASN A 175 22.60 -14.36 -6.39
N ARG A 176 22.34 -14.97 -5.23
CA ARG A 176 21.02 -15.53 -4.88
C ARG A 176 19.91 -14.48 -4.95
N GLY A 177 20.22 -13.25 -4.52
CA GLY A 177 19.31 -12.13 -4.61
C GLY A 177 18.91 -11.81 -6.06
N GLY A 178 19.89 -11.77 -6.96
CA GLY A 178 19.69 -11.54 -8.40
C GLY A 178 18.82 -12.62 -9.06
N VAL A 179 19.06 -13.90 -8.75
CA VAL A 179 18.22 -14.99 -9.23
C VAL A 179 16.78 -14.81 -8.74
N MET A 180 16.54 -14.68 -7.43
CA MET A 180 15.18 -14.53 -6.91
C MET A 180 14.49 -13.28 -7.45
N THR A 181 15.18 -12.15 -7.58
CA THR A 181 14.59 -10.93 -8.15
C THR A 181 14.16 -11.15 -9.61
N GLY A 182 14.93 -11.89 -10.41
CA GLY A 182 14.55 -12.25 -11.78
C GLY A 182 13.24 -13.05 -11.83
N PHE A 183 13.03 -13.96 -10.88
CA PHE A 183 11.78 -14.72 -10.74
C PHE A 183 10.64 -13.88 -10.19
N SER A 184 10.86 -13.15 -9.09
CA SER A 184 9.81 -12.39 -8.42
C SER A 184 9.29 -11.26 -9.30
N GLU A 185 10.16 -10.59 -10.05
CA GLU A 185 9.79 -9.49 -10.94
C GLU A 185 9.46 -9.93 -12.36
N SER A 186 9.39 -11.24 -12.62
CA SER A 186 8.85 -11.75 -13.88
C SER A 186 7.40 -11.30 -14.08
N SER A 187 7.01 -11.09 -15.35
CA SER A 187 5.64 -10.68 -15.69
C SER A 187 4.60 -11.68 -15.16
N GLU A 188 4.90 -12.97 -15.22
CA GLU A 188 4.05 -14.04 -14.69
C GLU A 188 3.84 -13.90 -13.19
N TYR A 189 4.93 -13.80 -12.40
CA TYR A 189 4.80 -13.74 -10.95
C TYR A 189 4.14 -12.44 -10.49
N ARG A 190 4.47 -11.32 -11.14
CA ARG A 190 3.84 -10.02 -10.88
C ARG A 190 2.33 -10.07 -11.13
N TYR A 191 1.91 -10.74 -12.20
CA TYR A 191 0.51 -10.92 -12.55
C TYR A 191 -0.22 -11.78 -11.52
N VAL A 192 0.27 -13.00 -11.24
CA VAL A 192 -0.44 -13.94 -10.35
C VAL A 192 -0.50 -13.46 -8.89
N THR A 193 0.50 -12.73 -8.43
CA THR A 193 0.52 -12.17 -7.05
C THR A 193 -0.17 -10.81 -6.93
N SER A 194 -0.63 -10.20 -8.04
CA SER A 194 -1.12 -8.83 -8.03
C SER A 194 -2.24 -8.61 -7.02
N THR A 195 -3.33 -9.36 -7.16
CA THR A 195 -4.51 -9.25 -6.29
C THR A 195 -4.20 -9.62 -4.85
N GLN A 196 -3.35 -10.63 -4.62
CA GLN A 196 -2.93 -11.02 -3.27
C GLN A 196 -2.18 -9.88 -2.56
N LEU A 197 -1.31 -9.16 -3.28
CA LEU A 197 -0.58 -8.02 -2.73
C LEU A 197 -1.48 -6.82 -2.47
N ASP A 198 -2.51 -6.60 -3.28
CA ASP A 198 -3.50 -5.54 -3.02
C ASP A 198 -4.26 -5.83 -1.71
N VAL A 199 -4.72 -7.08 -1.51
CA VAL A 199 -5.36 -7.50 -0.26
C VAL A 199 -4.40 -7.39 0.92
N ALA A 200 -3.18 -7.91 0.79
CA ALA A 200 -2.17 -7.83 1.85
C ALA A 200 -1.83 -6.38 2.22
N SER A 201 -1.76 -5.47 1.24
CA SER A 201 -1.48 -4.05 1.49
C SER A 201 -2.60 -3.36 2.26
N VAL A 202 -3.86 -3.68 1.97
CA VAL A 202 -5.01 -3.14 2.72
C VAL A 202 -5.01 -3.64 4.16
N TYR A 203 -4.86 -4.95 4.38
CA TYR A 203 -4.82 -5.52 5.73
C TYR A 203 -3.64 -4.99 6.54
N LEU A 204 -2.44 -4.98 5.95
CA LEU A 204 -1.25 -4.52 6.67
C LEU A 204 -1.31 -3.03 6.94
N GLY A 205 -1.71 -2.24 5.95
CA GLY A 205 -1.83 -0.80 6.06
C GLY A 205 -2.89 -0.36 7.04
N LEU A 206 -4.10 -0.92 6.95
CA LEU A 206 -5.25 -0.47 7.75
C LEU A 206 -5.39 -1.20 9.08
N LEU A 207 -4.97 -2.46 9.17
CA LEU A 207 -5.17 -3.30 10.37
C LEU A 207 -3.86 -3.74 11.04
N ARG A 208 -2.69 -3.40 10.47
CA ARG A 208 -1.36 -3.76 11.01
C ARG A 208 -1.12 -5.26 11.16
N ARG A 209 -1.80 -6.08 10.34
CA ARG A 209 -1.61 -7.53 10.29
C ARG A 209 -1.76 -8.08 8.88
N ALA A 210 -1.34 -9.32 8.68
CA ALA A 210 -1.64 -10.07 7.47
C ALA A 210 -3.13 -10.51 7.46
N PRO A 211 -3.75 -10.68 6.27
CA PRO A 211 -5.02 -11.35 6.17
C PRO A 211 -4.88 -12.82 6.58
N ASP A 212 -5.89 -13.36 7.26
CA ASP A 212 -6.03 -14.81 7.40
C ASP A 212 -6.47 -15.45 6.06
N ALA A 213 -6.47 -16.78 5.99
CA ALA A 213 -6.77 -17.50 4.76
C ALA A 213 -8.19 -17.23 4.21
N ALA A 214 -9.17 -17.08 5.10
CA ALA A 214 -10.56 -16.84 4.70
C ALA A 214 -10.74 -15.41 4.17
N GLY A 215 -10.22 -14.42 4.90
CA GLY A 215 -10.21 -13.02 4.50
C GLY A 215 -9.45 -12.81 3.19
N LEU A 216 -8.29 -13.46 3.02
CA LEU A 216 -7.51 -13.41 1.78
C LEU A 216 -8.32 -13.98 0.61
N SER A 217 -8.87 -15.19 0.75
CA SER A 217 -9.65 -15.85 -0.29
C SER A 217 -10.88 -15.04 -0.69
N TYR A 218 -11.63 -14.54 0.29
CA TYR A 218 -12.84 -13.74 0.08
C TYR A 218 -12.53 -12.48 -0.73
N TRP A 219 -11.58 -11.65 -0.27
CA TRP A 219 -11.30 -10.38 -0.94
C TRP A 219 -10.63 -10.56 -2.30
N MET A 220 -9.80 -11.60 -2.47
CA MET A 220 -9.30 -11.96 -3.80
C MET A 220 -10.44 -12.33 -4.76
N GLY A 221 -11.44 -13.07 -4.28
CA GLY A 221 -12.65 -13.38 -5.07
C GLY A 221 -13.43 -12.13 -5.46
N GLN A 222 -13.68 -11.22 -4.52
CA GLN A 222 -14.39 -9.95 -4.79
C GLN A 222 -13.65 -9.10 -5.82
N LEU A 223 -12.34 -8.89 -5.65
CA LEU A 223 -11.54 -8.08 -6.58
C LEU A 223 -11.48 -8.70 -7.99
N ARG A 224 -11.39 -10.03 -8.08
CA ARG A 224 -11.42 -10.75 -9.37
C ARG A 224 -12.80 -10.68 -10.05
N ALA A 225 -13.87 -10.56 -9.27
CA ALA A 225 -15.22 -10.33 -9.79
C ALA A 225 -15.47 -8.87 -10.22
N GLY A 226 -14.46 -8.00 -10.14
CA GLY A 226 -14.56 -6.60 -10.57
C GLY A 226 -15.06 -5.63 -9.50
N VAL A 227 -15.17 -6.07 -8.24
CA VAL A 227 -15.48 -5.16 -7.14
C VAL A 227 -14.36 -4.11 -7.03
N PRO A 228 -14.68 -2.81 -7.01
CA PRO A 228 -13.66 -1.77 -6.86
C PRO A 228 -12.88 -1.92 -5.55
N VAL A 229 -11.57 -1.67 -5.58
CA VAL A 229 -10.71 -1.66 -4.38
C VAL A 229 -11.25 -0.71 -3.31
N ALA A 230 -11.83 0.42 -3.71
CA ALA A 230 -12.46 1.37 -2.78
C ALA A 230 -13.61 0.74 -1.97
N THR A 231 -14.38 -0.18 -2.55
CA THR A 231 -15.46 -0.90 -1.85
C THR A 231 -14.89 -1.84 -0.79
N PHE A 232 -13.84 -2.57 -1.13
CA PHE A 232 -13.09 -3.39 -0.17
C PHE A 232 -12.53 -2.54 0.97
N VAL A 233 -11.84 -1.45 0.64
CA VAL A 233 -11.30 -0.53 1.63
C VAL A 233 -12.40 0.03 2.54
N ALA A 234 -13.53 0.47 1.98
CA ALA A 234 -14.66 0.98 2.76
C ALA A 234 -15.18 -0.06 3.76
N SER A 235 -15.22 -1.34 3.37
CA SER A 235 -15.58 -2.43 4.28
C SER A 235 -14.61 -2.57 5.45
N ILE A 236 -13.29 -2.49 5.20
CA ILE A 236 -12.26 -2.54 6.25
C ILE A 236 -12.35 -1.32 7.17
N LEU A 237 -12.49 -0.11 6.61
CA LEU A 237 -12.64 1.14 7.38
C LEU A 237 -13.89 1.13 8.27
N GLY A 238 -14.98 0.50 7.82
CA GLY A 238 -16.21 0.33 8.59
C GLY A 238 -16.15 -0.75 9.68
N SER A 239 -15.06 -1.53 9.75
CA SER A 239 -14.93 -2.62 10.71
C SER A 239 -14.67 -2.12 12.14
N ALA A 240 -15.10 -2.90 13.13
CA ALA A 240 -14.73 -2.66 14.53
C ALA A 240 -13.22 -2.75 14.75
N GLU A 241 -12.56 -3.62 13.99
CA GLU A 241 -11.11 -3.80 14.05
C GLU A 241 -10.35 -2.53 13.67
N TYR A 242 -10.73 -1.88 12.57
CA TYR A 242 -10.13 -0.61 12.17
C TYR A 242 -10.35 0.48 13.20
N ARG A 243 -11.55 0.57 13.77
CA ARG A 243 -11.83 1.54 14.86
C ARG A 243 -10.99 1.28 16.10
N ASN A 244 -10.85 0.02 16.52
CA ASN A 244 -10.09 -0.34 17.72
C ASN A 244 -8.58 -0.12 17.58
N ARG A 245 -8.10 0.08 16.36
CA ARG A 245 -6.69 0.42 16.11
C ARG A 245 -6.33 1.82 16.59
N PHE A 246 -7.30 2.73 16.72
CA PHE A 246 -7.08 4.16 16.95
C PHE A 246 -7.91 4.71 18.11
#